data_AF-F4W9E8-F1
#
_entry.id   AF-F4W9E8-F1
#
_cell.length_a   1.000
_cell.length_b   1.000
_cell.length_c   1.000
_cell.angle_alpha   90.00
_cell.angle_beta   90.00
_cell.angle_gamma   90.00
#
_symmetry.space_group_name_H-M   'P 1'
#
loop_
_entity.id
_entity.type
_entity.pdbx_description
1 polymer ?
#
loop_
_entity_poly.entity_id
_entity_poly.type
_entity_poly.pdbx_seq_one_letter_code
_entity_poly.pdbx_strand_id
1 'polypeptide(L)'
;MALSILKLNHHSQIDMYNTVQNITLKDFQDFVKSFTEHLYIQCLVQGNMTPSAAINTVQQFIKTINCSPLHPNTMQQFRTIQIPLGISYYKIKNINKLDDTSMTKNYYQAGVYTIEISTLVCLIRVSIKGILN
;
A
#
# COMPACT_ATOMS: atom_id res chain seq x y z
N MET A 1 -8.36 -2.66 6.74
CA MET A 1 -8.05 -3.46 7.95
C MET A 1 -7.88 -4.96 7.65
N ALA A 2 -8.76 -5.64 6.88
CA ALA A 2 -8.58 -7.08 6.63
C ALA A 2 -7.39 -7.44 5.73
N LEU A 3 -7.13 -6.68 4.66
CA LEU A 3 -6.03 -6.96 3.73
C LEU A 3 -4.64 -6.57 4.28
N SER A 4 -4.57 -5.83 5.38
CA SER A 4 -3.28 -5.41 5.93
C SER A 4 -2.49 -6.55 6.56
N ILE A 5 -3.17 -7.62 7.00
CA ILE A 5 -2.52 -8.85 7.47
C ILE A 5 -1.74 -9.57 6.37
N LEU A 6 -2.04 -9.29 5.11
CA LEU A 6 -1.34 -9.89 3.97
C LEU A 6 -0.09 -9.08 3.59
N LYS A 7 0.12 -7.91 4.19
CA LYS A 7 1.35 -7.14 3.99
C LYS A 7 2.48 -7.79 4.78
N LEU A 8 3.66 -7.88 4.17
CA LEU A 8 4.85 -8.40 4.84
C LEU A 8 5.19 -7.60 6.12
N ASN A 9 5.10 -6.27 6.03
CA ASN A 9 5.26 -5.37 7.17
C ASN A 9 3.89 -4.76 7.50
N HIS A 10 3.27 -5.24 8.58
CA HIS A 10 2.00 -4.73 9.06
C HIS A 10 2.14 -4.10 10.45
N HIS A 11 1.73 -2.84 10.57
CA HIS A 11 1.48 -2.19 11.86
C HIS A 11 -0.03 -2.10 12.07
N SER A 12 -0.53 -2.59 13.21
CA SER A 12 -1.95 -2.47 13.52
C SER A 12 -2.30 -1.02 13.87
N GLN A 13 -3.59 -0.66 13.78
CA GLN A 13 -4.02 0.68 14.20
C GLN A 13 -3.76 0.94 15.69
N ILE A 14 -3.80 -0.11 16.51
CA ILE A 14 -3.50 -0.03 17.95
C ILE A 14 -2.00 0.24 18.14
N ASP A 15 -1.14 -0.46 17.41
CA ASP A 15 0.32 -0.24 17.49
C ASP A 15 0.67 1.19 17.07
N MET A 16 0.07 1.66 15.97
CA MET A 16 0.25 3.04 15.52
C MET A 16 -0.23 4.04 16.58
N TYR A 17 -1.42 3.84 17.15
CA TYR A 17 -1.97 4.72 18.18
C TYR A 17 -1.06 4.81 19.41
N ASN A 18 -0.60 3.67 19.91
CA ASN A 18 0.30 3.61 21.07
C ASN A 18 1.67 4.23 20.76
N THR A 19 2.17 4.09 19.53
CA THR A 19 3.48 4.65 19.14
C THR A 19 3.42 6.17 19.00
N VAL A 20 2.36 6.71 18.39
CA VAL A 20 2.22 8.15 18.14
C VAL A 20 2.22 8.97 19.43
N GLN A 21 1.70 8.43 20.53
CA GLN A 21 1.71 9.10 21.83
C GLN A 21 3.13 9.41 22.36
N ASN A 22 4.13 8.66 21.89
CA ASN A 22 5.51 8.79 22.35
C ASN A 22 6.39 9.62 21.40
N ILE A 23 5.85 10.13 20.30
CA ILE A 23 6.60 10.93 19.32
C ILE A 23 6.65 12.39 19.78
N THR A 24 7.85 12.93 19.96
CA THR A 24 8.04 14.34 20.29
C THR A 24 8.09 15.22 19.04
N LEU A 25 7.92 16.55 19.22
CA LEU A 25 8.14 17.50 18.14
C LEU A 25 9.55 17.43 17.57
N LYS A 26 10.55 17.16 18.43
CA LYS A 26 11.95 17.03 18.01
C LYS A 26 12.12 15.80 17.11
N ASP A 27 11.56 14.66 17.50
CA ASP A 27 11.60 13.44 16.68
C ASP A 27 10.98 13.68 15.30
N PHE A 28 9.88 14.43 15.24
CA PHE A 28 9.25 14.80 13.98
C PHE A 28 10.13 15.73 13.13
N GLN A 29 10.76 16.75 13.74
CA GLN A 29 11.67 17.66 13.03
C GLN A 29 12.89 16.93 12.47
N ASP A 30 13.46 16.01 13.24
CA ASP A 30 14.60 15.20 12.83
C ASP A 30 14.17 14.20 11.73
N PHE A 31 12.98 13.62 11.85
CA PHE A 31 12.38 12.79 10.81
C PHE A 31 12.22 13.56 9.48
N VAL A 32 11.64 14.76 9.48
CA VAL A 32 11.43 15.55 8.25
C VAL A 32 12.74 15.80 7.51
N LYS A 33 13.82 16.12 8.23
CA LYS A 33 15.15 16.29 7.64
C LYS A 33 15.62 14.99 6.99
N SER A 34 15.68 13.90 7.78
CA SER A 34 16.18 12.60 7.31
C SER A 34 15.34 11.99 6.18
N PHE A 35 14.03 12.23 6.17
CA PHE A 35 13.10 11.71 5.18
C PHE A 35 13.41 12.23 3.77
N THR A 36 13.80 13.51 3.65
CA THR A 36 14.10 14.13 2.35
C THR A 36 15.55 13.92 1.89
N GLU A 37 16.43 13.38 2.74
CA GLU A 37 17.86 13.24 2.40
C GLU A 37 18.12 12.25 1.28
N HIS A 38 17.41 11.12 1.25
CA HIS A 38 17.63 10.06 0.27
C HIS A 38 16.31 9.53 -0.28
N LEU A 39 16.02 9.83 -1.54
CA LEU A 39 14.74 9.49 -2.15
C LEU A 39 14.92 8.83 -3.53
N TYR A 40 13.97 7.97 -3.87
CA TYR A 40 13.74 7.52 -5.23
C TYR A 40 12.42 8.12 -5.71
N ILE A 41 12.48 8.93 -6.77
CA ILE A 41 11.33 9.64 -7.31
C ILE A 41 10.91 8.99 -8.62
N GLN A 42 9.73 8.39 -8.63
CA GLN A 42 9.07 7.88 -9.83
C GLN A 42 7.84 8.75 -10.11
N CYS A 43 7.76 9.34 -11.31
CA CYS A 43 6.65 10.20 -11.71
C CYS A 43 6.09 9.81 -13.07
N LEU A 44 4.78 9.97 -13.24
CA LEU A 44 4.09 9.88 -14.53
C LEU A 44 3.63 11.29 -14.91
N VAL A 45 4.06 11.77 -16.07
CA VAL A 45 3.59 13.03 -16.65
C VAL A 45 2.68 12.68 -17.82
N GLN A 46 1.43 13.12 -17.77
CA GLN A 46 0.42 12.82 -18.78
C GLN A 46 -0.45 14.05 -19.03
N GLY A 47 -0.70 14.36 -20.30
CA GLY A 47 -1.57 15.47 -20.71
C GLY A 47 -1.05 16.18 -21.95
N ASN A 48 -1.61 17.37 -22.22
CA ASN A 48 -1.18 18.23 -23.31
C ASN A 48 0.14 18.94 -22.95
N MET A 49 1.24 18.21 -23.07
CA MET A 49 2.57 18.69 -22.69
C MET A 49 3.61 18.10 -23.64
N THR A 50 4.59 18.91 -24.04
CA THR A 50 5.71 18.40 -24.83
C THR A 50 6.67 17.59 -23.95
N PRO A 51 7.43 16.65 -24.52
CA PRO A 51 8.42 15.87 -23.76
C PRO A 51 9.45 16.74 -23.04
N SER A 52 9.90 17.83 -23.68
CA SER A 52 10.87 18.77 -23.09
C SER A 52 10.29 19.52 -21.90
N ALA A 53 9.05 19.99 -22.00
CA ALA A 53 8.37 20.65 -20.90
C ALA A 53 8.20 19.66 -19.72
N ALA A 54 7.80 18.42 -19.99
CA ALA A 54 7.66 17.38 -18.96
C ALA A 54 8.96 17.12 -18.20
N ILE A 55 10.07 16.93 -18.93
CA ILE A 55 11.40 16.72 -18.34
C ILE A 55 11.82 17.93 -17.49
N ASN A 56 11.65 19.15 -18.02
CA ASN A 56 12.03 20.37 -17.30
C ASN A 56 11.27 20.52 -15.99
N THR A 57 9.96 20.27 -15.99
CA THR A 57 9.14 20.32 -14.77
C THR A 57 9.60 19.31 -13.73
N VAL A 58 9.86 18.06 -14.14
CA VAL A 58 10.36 17.01 -13.24
C VAL A 58 11.74 17.38 -12.68
N GLN A 59 12.63 17.91 -13.51
CA GLN A 59 13.95 18.37 -13.05
C GLN A 59 13.87 19.52 -12.05
N GLN A 60 12.97 20.49 -12.25
CA GLN A 60 12.73 21.57 -11.30
C GLN A 60 12.22 21.04 -9.95
N PHE A 61 11.29 20.08 -9.99
CA PHE A 61 10.77 19.42 -8.80
C PHE A 61 11.87 18.68 -8.02
N ILE A 62 12.69 17.87 -8.70
CA ILE A 62 13.80 17.13 -8.08
C ILE A 62 14.81 18.11 -7.45
N LYS A 63 15.15 19.20 -8.16
CA LYS A 63 16.04 20.26 -7.62
C LYS A 63 15.48 20.94 -6.38
N THR A 64 14.17 21.11 -6.30
CA THR A 64 13.50 21.74 -5.15
C THR A 64 13.56 20.85 -3.92
N ILE A 65 13.39 19.53 -4.08
CA ILE A 65 13.52 18.57 -2.99
C ILE A 65 14.97 18.44 -2.54
N ASN A 66 15.93 18.54 -3.47
CA ASN A 66 17.37 18.48 -3.20
C ASN A 66 17.79 17.20 -2.42
N CYS A 67 17.21 16.06 -2.81
CA CYS A 67 17.53 14.77 -2.22
C CYS A 67 18.69 14.08 -2.93
N SER A 68 19.44 13.27 -2.18
CA SER A 68 20.40 12.31 -2.73
C SER A 68 19.70 11.06 -3.25
N PRO A 69 20.31 10.30 -4.18
CA PRO A 69 19.75 9.05 -4.67
C PRO A 69 19.62 8.01 -3.56
N LEU A 70 18.46 7.36 -3.49
CA LEU A 70 18.24 6.20 -2.61
C LEU A 70 19.09 5.00 -3.07
N HIS A 71 19.70 4.28 -2.13
CA HIS A 71 20.53 3.11 -2.45
C HIS A 71 19.69 2.00 -3.12
N PRO A 72 20.13 1.38 -4.24
CA PRO A 72 19.31 0.40 -4.97
C PRO A 72 18.78 -0.75 -4.10
N ASN A 73 19.61 -1.25 -3.17
CA ASN A 73 19.22 -2.35 -2.27
C ASN A 73 18.16 -1.97 -1.21
N THR A 74 17.86 -0.69 -1.04
CA THR A 74 16.83 -0.20 -0.09
C THR A 74 15.47 0.00 -0.75
N MET A 75 15.37 -0.19 -2.08
CA MET A 75 14.08 -0.14 -2.75
C MET A 75 13.18 -1.27 -2.26
N GLN A 76 12.14 -0.90 -1.51
CA GLN A 76 11.18 -1.86 -1.01
C GLN A 76 10.40 -2.48 -2.16
N GLN A 77 10.48 -3.80 -2.27
CA GLN A 77 9.59 -4.56 -3.15
C GLN A 77 8.22 -4.70 -2.46
N PHE A 78 7.15 -4.35 -3.17
CA PHE A 78 5.79 -4.62 -2.72
C PHE A 78 5.56 -6.14 -2.72
N ARG A 79 5.68 -6.75 -1.54
CA ARG A 79 5.45 -8.19 -1.34
C ARG A 79 4.19 -8.41 -0.52
N THR A 80 3.43 -9.42 -0.93
CA THR A 80 2.24 -9.90 -0.25
C THR A 80 2.52 -11.32 0.24
N ILE A 81 2.02 -11.66 1.43
CA ILE A 81 2.15 -13.00 2.00
C ILE A 81 1.37 -14.00 1.13
N GLN A 82 1.97 -15.16 0.88
CA GLN A 82 1.27 -16.30 0.27
C GLN A 82 0.49 -17.04 1.35
N ILE A 83 -0.82 -17.13 1.18
CA ILE A 83 -1.70 -17.89 2.08
C ILE A 83 -1.42 -19.38 1.86
N PRO A 84 -1.17 -20.16 2.93
CA PRO A 84 -0.99 -21.61 2.82
C PRO A 84 -2.23 -22.27 2.20
N LEU A 85 -2.01 -23.38 1.49
CA LEU A 85 -3.11 -24.19 0.97
C LEU A 85 -3.96 -24.73 2.13
N GLY A 86 -5.28 -24.71 1.96
CA GLY A 86 -6.26 -25.09 2.97
C GLY A 86 -7.09 -23.90 3.46
N ILE A 87 -7.70 -24.06 4.63
CA ILE A 87 -8.61 -23.06 5.20
C ILE A 87 -7.86 -22.25 6.25
N SER A 88 -7.76 -20.94 6.03
CA SER A 88 -7.27 -19.97 7.02
C SER A 88 -8.42 -19.07 7.46
N TYR A 89 -8.63 -18.94 8.77
CA TYR A 89 -9.61 -18.02 9.32
C TYR A 89 -8.96 -17.14 10.39
N TYR A 90 -9.39 -15.87 10.43
CA TYR A 90 -8.98 -14.93 11.46
C TYR A 90 -10.21 -14.23 12.01
N LYS A 91 -10.38 -14.28 13.34
CA LYS A 91 -11.53 -13.68 14.04
C LYS A 91 -11.02 -12.55 14.92
N ILE A 92 -11.49 -11.34 14.64
CA ILE A 92 -11.19 -10.16 15.45
C ILE A 92 -12.43 -9.80 16.25
N LYS A 93 -12.24 -9.49 17.53
CA LYS A 93 -13.32 -8.95 18.37
C LYS A 93 -13.64 -7.53 17.91
N ASN A 94 -14.92 -7.15 17.87
CA ASN A 94 -15.29 -5.78 17.53
C ASN A 94 -14.58 -4.80 18.48
N ILE A 95 -13.88 -3.83 17.89
CA ILE A 95 -13.20 -2.76 18.63
C ILE A 95 -14.26 -1.79 19.18
N ASN A 96 -15.34 -1.56 18.42
CA ASN A 96 -16.48 -0.80 18.88
C ASN A 96 -17.44 -1.72 19.65
N LYS A 97 -17.48 -1.57 20.97
CA LYS A 97 -18.35 -2.37 21.86
C LYS A 97 -19.84 -2.04 21.72
N LEU A 98 -20.18 -0.91 21.08
CA LEU A 98 -21.56 -0.46 20.87
C LEU A 98 -22.14 -0.92 19.53
N ASP A 99 -21.31 -1.55 18.70
CA ASP A 99 -21.71 -2.06 17.40
C ASP A 99 -21.89 -3.58 17.47
N ASP A 100 -23.15 -4.01 17.49
CA ASP A 100 -23.53 -5.42 17.55
C ASP A 100 -23.49 -6.11 16.17
N THR A 101 -23.11 -5.38 15.12
CA THR A 101 -23.03 -5.96 13.78
C THR A 101 -21.81 -6.87 13.63
N SER A 102 -22.06 -8.07 13.12
CA SER A 102 -20.99 -8.98 12.72
C SER A 102 -20.73 -8.86 11.22
N MET A 103 -19.47 -8.78 10.82
CA MET A 103 -19.06 -8.74 9.42
C MET A 103 -18.13 -9.90 9.09
N THR A 104 -18.46 -10.66 8.05
CA THR A 104 -17.59 -11.69 7.48
C THR A 104 -17.02 -11.20 6.16
N LYS A 105 -15.70 -11.34 5.97
CA LYS A 105 -15.01 -11.06 4.70
C LYS A 105 -14.22 -12.28 4.29
N ASN A 106 -14.54 -12.83 3.12
CA ASN A 106 -13.78 -13.90 2.51
C ASN A 106 -12.76 -13.31 1.54
N TYR A 107 -11.53 -13.81 1.60
CA TYR A 107 -10.46 -13.42 0.69
C TYR A 107 -9.86 -14.69 0.06
N TYR A 108 -9.73 -14.68 -1.27
CA TYR A 108 -9.20 -15.79 -2.05
C TYR A 108 -7.98 -15.30 -2.82
N GLN A 109 -6.83 -15.92 -2.57
CA GLN A 109 -5.60 -15.64 -3.31
C GLN A 109 -5.49 -16.58 -4.51
N ALA A 110 -5.50 -16.02 -5.72
CA ALA A 110 -5.40 -16.82 -6.95
C ALA A 110 -3.95 -17.20 -7.31
N GLY A 111 -2.96 -16.45 -6.83
CA GLY A 111 -1.55 -16.66 -7.13
C GLY A 111 -0.81 -15.36 -7.45
N VAL A 112 0.35 -15.49 -8.10
CA VAL A 112 1.12 -14.34 -8.60
C VAL A 112 0.37 -13.68 -9.75
N TYR A 113 0.42 -12.35 -9.83
CA TYR A 113 -0.23 -11.62 -10.91
C TYR A 113 0.31 -12.05 -12.28
N THR A 114 -0.59 -12.51 -13.14
CA THR A 114 -0.40 -12.63 -14.59
C THR A 114 -1.63 -12.05 -15.29
N ILE A 115 -1.48 -11.66 -16.56
CA ILE A 115 -2.61 -11.16 -17.36
C ILE A 115 -3.71 -12.23 -17.42
N GLU A 116 -3.33 -13.49 -17.57
CA GLU A 116 -4.25 -14.64 -17.59
C GLU A 116 -5.05 -14.76 -16.28
N ILE A 117 -4.36 -14.84 -15.13
CA ILE A 117 -5.02 -14.96 -13.82
C ILE A 117 -5.93 -13.75 -13.56
N SER A 118 -5.45 -12.54 -13.87
CA SER A 118 -6.25 -11.32 -13.72
C SER A 118 -7.53 -11.36 -14.56
N THR A 119 -7.43 -11.84 -15.80
CA THR A 119 -8.58 -11.97 -16.72
C THR A 119 -9.56 -13.02 -16.20
N LEU A 120 -9.08 -14.18 -15.77
CA LEU A 120 -9.91 -15.24 -15.19
C LEU A 120 -10.67 -14.77 -13.95
N VAL A 121 -9.97 -14.11 -13.01
CA VAL A 121 -10.59 -13.53 -11.81
C VAL A 121 -11.64 -12.47 -12.19
N CYS A 122 -11.37 -11.65 -13.22
CA CYS A 122 -12.34 -10.68 -13.72
C CYS A 122 -13.59 -11.35 -14.29
N LEU A 123 -13.43 -12.40 -15.10
CA LEU A 123 -14.54 -13.15 -15.68
C LEU A 123 -15.40 -13.80 -14.61
N ILE A 124 -14.79 -14.52 -13.65
CA ILE A 124 -15.50 -15.12 -12.51
C ILE A 124 -16.30 -14.07 -11.75
N ARG A 125 -15.71 -12.90 -11.48
CA ARG A 125 -16.40 -11.80 -10.79
C ARG A 125 -17.62 -11.31 -11.56
N VAL A 126 -17.53 -11.16 -12.88
CA VAL A 126 -18.66 -10.74 -13.72
C VAL A 126 -19.77 -11.80 -13.73
N SER A 127 -19.40 -13.07 -13.89
CA SER A 127 -20.35 -14.19 -13.88
C SER A 127 -21.11 -14.30 -12.57
N ILE A 128 -20.42 -14.24 -11.43
CA ILE A 128 -21.07 -14.30 -10.10
C ILE A 128 -22.02 -13.12 -9.90
N LYS A 129 -21.61 -11.91 -10.31
CA LYS A 129 -22.45 -10.71 -10.16
C LYS A 129 -23.70 -10.75 -11.04
N GLY A 130 -23.61 -11.33 -12.24
CA GLY A 130 -24.76 -11.51 -13.13
C GLY A 130 -25.74 -12.60 -12.68
N ILE A 131 -25.35 -13.51 -11.79
CA ILE A 131 -26.22 -14.55 -11.23
C ILE A 131 -27.00 -14.04 -10.01
N LEU A 132 -26.51 -12.98 -9.35
CA LEU A 132 -27.10 -12.41 -8.13
C LEU A 132 -28.10 -11.27 -8.41
N ASN A 133 -28.31 -10.91 -9.67
CA ASN A 133 -29.30 -9.93 -10.15
C ASN A 133 -30.35 -10.64 -11.00
#